data_AF-A0A6A3KAH1-F1
#
_entry.id   AF-A0A6A3KAH1-F1
#
_cell.length_a   1.000
_cell.length_b   1.000
_cell.length_c   1.000
_cell.angle_alpha   90.00
_cell.angle_beta   90.00
_cell.angle_gamma   90.00
#
_symmetry.space_group_name_H-M   'P 1'
#
loop_
_entity.id
_entity.type
_entity.pdbx_description
1 polymer ?
#
loop_
_entity_poly.entity_id
_entity_poly.type
_entity_poly.pdbx_seq_one_letter_code
_entity_poly.pdbx_strand_id
1 'polypeptide(L)'
;MTVQFSHTSIKTLPDDLYLRWHRLVMISFEYGELEDIPFQMFLSPVARLSLVGNKVETIPTLPAGAIIPVLELTANPLKELPATLMEPTAFIMSMNVQHTSLTSMPEWVKTNTKVVWAYGTPFCAAPMADPTLADRVMCFERPAGQDLTFPISLLDALYPYQE
;
A
#
# COMPACT_ATOMS: atom_id res chain seq x y z
N MET A 1 -4.32 18.31 -1.44
CA MET A 1 -5.25 18.27 -0.29
C MET A 1 -5.15 16.91 0.36
N THR A 2 -5.27 16.81 1.68
CA THR A 2 -5.06 15.57 2.44
C THR A 2 -6.21 15.39 3.42
N VAL A 3 -6.61 14.14 3.65
CA VAL A 3 -7.54 13.77 4.73
C VAL A 3 -6.83 12.75 5.63
N GLN A 4 -6.91 12.96 6.94
CA GLN A 4 -6.29 12.10 7.95
C GLN A 4 -7.26 11.83 9.09
N PHE A 5 -7.44 10.56 9.41
CA PHE A 5 -8.10 10.05 10.60
C PHE A 5 -7.10 9.23 11.39
N SER A 6 -6.90 9.56 12.67
CA SER A 6 -5.96 8.83 13.53
C SER A 6 -6.62 8.51 14.86
N HIS A 7 -6.32 7.33 15.41
CA HIS A 7 -6.85 6.89 16.70
C HIS A 7 -8.39 6.87 16.75
N THR A 8 -9.00 6.23 15.75
CA THR A 8 -10.46 6.08 15.67
C THR A 8 -10.88 4.62 15.88
N SER A 9 -12.13 4.41 16.30
CA SER A 9 -12.76 3.09 16.41
C SER A 9 -13.46 2.65 15.12
N ILE A 10 -13.07 3.23 13.98
CA ILE A 10 -13.62 2.88 12.67
C ILE A 10 -13.08 1.50 12.28
N LYS A 11 -13.98 0.55 12.05
CA LYS A 11 -13.64 -0.84 11.68
C LYS A 11 -13.72 -1.12 10.19
N THR A 12 -14.56 -0.36 9.49
CA THR A 12 -14.81 -0.48 8.05
C THR A 12 -14.94 0.91 7.44
N LEU A 13 -14.55 1.04 6.17
CA LEU A 13 -14.70 2.28 5.41
C LEU A 13 -15.91 2.16 4.46
N PRO A 14 -16.67 3.25 4.22
CA PRO A 14 -17.66 3.29 3.16
C PRO A 14 -17.04 3.02 1.79
N ASP A 15 -17.74 2.31 0.92
CA ASP A 15 -17.28 1.90 -0.40
C ASP A 15 -17.43 2.98 -1.48
N ASP A 16 -18.05 4.10 -1.15
CA ASP A 16 -18.35 5.22 -2.05
C ASP A 16 -17.48 6.47 -1.76
N LEU A 17 -16.46 6.37 -0.90
CA LEU A 17 -15.58 7.50 -0.59
C LEU A 17 -14.87 8.04 -1.85
N TYR A 18 -14.46 7.16 -2.76
CA TYR A 18 -13.80 7.52 -4.02
C TYR A 18 -14.70 8.38 -4.94
N LEU A 19 -16.02 8.29 -4.81
CA LEU A 19 -16.99 9.11 -5.55
C LEU A 19 -17.18 10.51 -4.97
N ARG A 20 -16.70 10.75 -3.75
CA ARG A 20 -16.91 12.01 -3.02
C ARG A 20 -15.62 12.79 -2.86
N TRP A 21 -14.52 12.08 -2.64
CA TRP A 21 -13.22 12.65 -2.31
C TRP A 21 -12.38 12.88 -3.55
N HIS A 22 -12.70 13.98 -4.24
CA HIS A 22 -11.98 14.41 -5.42
C HIS A 22 -10.73 15.22 -5.04
N ARG A 23 -9.65 15.08 -5.80
CA ARG A 23 -8.42 15.91 -5.70
C ARG A 23 -7.67 15.77 -4.36
N LEU A 24 -7.73 14.59 -3.75
CA LEU A 24 -6.85 14.26 -2.62
C LEU A 24 -5.50 13.77 -3.13
N VAL A 25 -4.44 14.24 -2.47
CA VAL A 25 -3.07 13.76 -2.67
C VAL A 25 -2.80 12.59 -1.73
N MET A 26 -3.39 12.63 -0.53
CA MET A 26 -3.20 11.61 0.49
C MET A 26 -4.50 11.32 1.25
N ILE A 27 -4.75 10.04 1.50
CA ILE A 27 -5.76 9.54 2.42
C ILE A 27 -5.04 8.72 3.49
N SER A 28 -5.32 9.00 4.76
CA SER A 28 -4.71 8.32 5.90
C SER A 28 -5.77 7.92 6.93
N PHE A 29 -5.76 6.64 7.31
CA PHE A 29 -6.49 6.07 8.44
C PHE A 29 -5.49 5.30 9.31
N GLU A 30 -5.03 5.90 10.39
CA GLU A 30 -3.88 5.38 11.15
C GLU A 30 -4.20 5.09 12.61
N TYR A 31 -3.52 4.09 13.17
CA TYR A 31 -3.58 3.72 14.58
C TYR A 31 -5.02 3.50 15.10
N GLY A 32 -5.87 2.88 14.29
CA GLY A 32 -7.27 2.61 14.60
C GLY A 32 -7.60 1.11 14.68
N GLU A 33 -8.86 0.79 14.42
CA GLU A 33 -9.41 -0.57 14.47
C GLU A 33 -9.84 -1.09 13.09
N LEU A 34 -9.31 -0.53 11.99
CA LEU A 34 -9.71 -0.94 10.64
C LEU A 34 -9.32 -2.39 10.37
N GLU A 35 -10.30 -3.24 10.07
CA GLU A 35 -10.11 -4.67 9.82
C GLU A 35 -10.05 -4.97 8.31
N ASP A 36 -10.90 -4.30 7.53
CA ASP A 36 -11.04 -4.51 6.09
C ASP A 36 -10.73 -3.25 5.28
N ILE A 37 -10.07 -3.44 4.13
CA ILE A 37 -9.87 -2.39 3.12
C ILE A 37 -10.90 -2.64 2.00
N PRO A 38 -11.85 -1.73 1.76
CA PRO A 38 -12.74 -1.87 0.60
C PRO A 38 -11.92 -1.79 -0.69
N PHE A 39 -12.21 -2.66 -1.65
CA PHE A 39 -11.61 -2.63 -3.00
C PHE A 39 -11.65 -1.22 -3.61
N GLN A 40 -12.76 -0.51 -3.39
CA GLN A 40 -13.03 0.83 -3.90
C GLN A 40 -12.06 1.89 -3.37
N MET A 41 -11.39 1.64 -2.25
CA MET A 41 -10.34 2.54 -1.74
C MET A 41 -9.22 2.72 -2.78
N PHE A 42 -8.91 1.68 -3.54
CA PHE A 42 -7.89 1.68 -4.58
C PHE A 42 -8.33 2.35 -5.90
N LEU A 43 -9.60 2.76 -6.01
CA LEU A 43 -10.09 3.61 -7.09
C LEU A 43 -9.82 5.10 -6.83
N SER A 44 -9.40 5.46 -5.62
CA SER A 44 -9.12 6.86 -5.26
C SER A 44 -7.82 7.32 -5.92
N PRO A 45 -7.82 8.45 -6.66
CA PRO A 45 -6.65 8.95 -7.38
C PRO A 45 -5.67 9.67 -6.43
N VAL A 46 -5.04 8.91 -5.53
CA VAL A 46 -4.15 9.44 -4.49
C VAL A 46 -2.69 9.07 -4.75
N ALA A 47 -1.78 9.97 -4.39
CA ALA A 47 -0.35 9.66 -4.36
C ALA A 47 0.03 8.77 -3.18
N ARG A 48 -0.74 8.82 -2.08
CA ARG A 48 -0.50 8.01 -0.89
C ARG A 48 -1.80 7.53 -0.24
N LEU A 49 -1.86 6.24 0.00
CA LEU A 49 -2.84 5.61 0.89
C LEU A 49 -2.11 5.06 2.11
N SER A 50 -2.44 5.57 3.29
CA SER A 50 -1.85 5.11 4.56
C SER A 50 -2.90 4.45 5.45
N LEU A 51 -2.60 3.23 5.88
CA LEU A 51 -3.44 2.40 6.73
C LEU A 51 -2.62 1.83 7.92
N VAL A 52 -1.61 2.58 8.37
CA VAL A 52 -0.64 2.15 9.38
C VAL A 52 -1.32 1.87 10.72
N GLY A 53 -0.91 0.79 11.38
CA GLY A 53 -1.29 0.52 12.77
C GLY A 53 -2.76 0.15 12.98
N ASN A 54 -3.38 -0.53 12.02
CA ASN A 54 -4.74 -1.03 12.14
C ASN A 54 -4.75 -2.56 12.40
N LYS A 55 -5.83 -3.25 12.00
CA LYS A 55 -6.07 -4.68 12.20
C LYS A 55 -6.22 -5.43 10.86
N VAL A 56 -5.66 -4.87 9.79
CA VAL A 56 -5.76 -5.44 8.44
C VAL A 56 -4.95 -6.74 8.35
N GLU A 57 -5.64 -7.85 8.07
CA GLU A 57 -4.99 -9.16 7.90
C GLU A 57 -4.73 -9.54 6.43
N THR A 58 -5.48 -8.95 5.50
CA THR A 58 -5.43 -9.24 4.06
C THR A 58 -5.65 -7.96 3.24
N ILE A 59 -5.23 -7.98 1.98
CA ILE A 59 -5.45 -6.89 1.02
C ILE A 59 -6.39 -7.42 -0.06
N PRO A 60 -7.46 -6.70 -0.45
CA PRO A 60 -8.30 -7.13 -1.55
C PRO A 60 -7.51 -7.08 -2.87
N THR A 61 -8.07 -7.66 -3.92
CA THR A 61 -7.54 -7.46 -5.28
C THR A 61 -7.49 -5.97 -5.64
N LEU A 62 -6.60 -5.61 -6.55
CA LEU A 62 -6.53 -4.24 -7.05
C LEU A 62 -7.37 -4.06 -8.32
N PRO A 63 -7.88 -2.85 -8.58
CA PRO A 63 -8.50 -2.55 -9.87
C PRO A 63 -7.53 -2.80 -11.02
N ALA A 64 -8.05 -3.29 -12.15
CA ALA A 64 -7.25 -3.46 -13.35
C ALA A 64 -6.61 -2.12 -13.77
N GLY A 65 -5.31 -2.14 -14.02
CA GLY A 65 -4.54 -0.94 -14.38
C GLY A 65 -4.32 0.06 -13.24
N ALA A 66 -4.66 -0.28 -11.99
CA ALA A 66 -4.39 0.60 -10.86
C ALA A 66 -2.88 0.86 -10.72
N ILE A 67 -2.50 2.13 -10.57
CA ILE A 67 -1.12 2.54 -10.28
C ILE A 67 -1.13 3.24 -8.93
N ILE A 68 -0.64 2.57 -7.88
CA ILE A 68 -0.61 3.11 -6.53
C ILE A 68 0.81 3.58 -6.23
N PRO A 69 1.07 4.90 -6.09
CA PRO A 69 2.44 5.35 -5.89
C PRO A 69 3.00 4.95 -4.51
N VAL A 70 2.22 5.14 -3.45
CA VAL A 70 2.62 4.77 -2.09
C VAL A 70 1.47 4.11 -1.34
N LEU A 71 1.71 2.90 -0.84
CA LEU A 71 0.81 2.17 0.05
C LEU A 71 1.52 1.85 1.38
N GLU A 72 1.01 2.40 2.48
CA GLU A 72 1.54 2.16 3.83
C GLU A 72 0.61 1.22 4.61
N LEU A 73 1.12 0.05 4.99
CA LEU A 73 0.44 -0.99 5.75
C LEU A 73 1.24 -1.40 7.00
N THR A 74 2.22 -0.60 7.40
CA THR A 74 3.07 -0.86 8.57
C THR A 74 2.26 -1.19 9.81
N ALA A 75 2.74 -2.11 10.63
CA ALA A 75 2.13 -2.48 11.91
C ALA A 75 0.67 -2.97 11.79
N ASN A 76 0.36 -3.71 10.73
CA ASN A 76 -0.87 -4.48 10.59
C ASN A 76 -0.59 -5.99 10.73
N PRO A 77 -1.54 -6.81 11.19
CA PRO A 77 -1.40 -8.27 11.25
C PRO A 77 -1.48 -8.96 9.87
N LEU A 78 -0.99 -8.32 8.81
CA LEU A 78 -1.03 -8.81 7.44
C LEU A 78 -0.26 -10.14 7.33
N LYS A 79 -0.95 -11.21 6.93
CA LYS A 79 -0.43 -12.59 6.93
C LYS A 79 0.23 -12.97 5.62
N GLU A 80 -0.32 -12.47 4.51
CA GLU A 80 0.17 -12.78 3.17
C GLU A 80 -0.07 -11.62 2.20
N LEU A 81 0.69 -11.63 1.11
CA LEU A 81 0.41 -10.84 -0.08
C LEU A 81 -0.14 -11.79 -1.15
N PRO A 82 -1.40 -11.64 -1.58
CA PRO A 82 -1.99 -12.54 -2.57
C PRO A 82 -1.17 -12.59 -3.86
N ALA A 83 -1.02 -13.78 -4.43
CA ALA A 83 -0.31 -13.96 -5.71
C ALA A 83 -0.99 -13.19 -6.86
N THR A 84 -2.31 -13.06 -6.79
CA THR A 84 -3.15 -12.37 -7.79
C THR A 84 -3.34 -10.88 -7.50
N LEU A 85 -2.68 -10.31 -6.48
CA LEU A 85 -2.89 -8.91 -6.06
C LEU A 85 -2.69 -7.92 -7.22
N MET A 86 -1.77 -8.22 -8.14
CA MET A 86 -1.41 -7.36 -9.26
C MET A 86 -2.14 -7.69 -10.58
N GLU A 87 -2.98 -8.72 -10.59
CA GLU A 87 -3.70 -9.13 -11.80
C GLU A 87 -4.88 -8.19 -12.11
N PRO A 88 -5.15 -7.89 -13.40
CA PRO A 88 -4.36 -8.26 -14.57
C PRO A 88 -3.13 -7.37 -14.80
N THR A 89 -3.15 -6.12 -14.34
CA THR A 89 -2.16 -5.09 -14.76
C THR A 89 -1.88 -4.03 -13.70
N ALA A 90 -2.17 -4.29 -12.42
CA ALA A 90 -1.92 -3.30 -11.36
C ALA A 90 -0.41 -3.18 -11.04
N PHE A 91 -0.04 -2.03 -10.48
CA PHE A 91 1.33 -1.70 -10.12
C PHE A 91 1.37 -0.86 -8.84
N ILE A 92 2.14 -1.29 -7.84
CA ILE A 92 2.40 -0.49 -6.62
C ILE A 92 3.85 -0.01 -6.68
N MET A 93 4.09 1.30 -6.72
CA MET A 93 5.46 1.81 -6.83
C MET A 93 6.27 1.59 -5.54
N SER A 94 5.74 1.98 -4.38
CA SER A 94 6.33 1.68 -3.07
C SER A 94 5.29 1.13 -2.12
N MET A 95 5.61 -0.02 -1.54
CA MET A 95 4.80 -0.67 -0.53
C MET A 95 5.56 -0.74 0.78
N ASN A 96 4.90 -0.41 1.89
CA ASN A 96 5.46 -0.56 3.21
C ASN A 96 4.63 -1.56 4.02
N VAL A 97 5.23 -2.69 4.34
CA VAL A 97 4.65 -3.80 5.11
C VAL A 97 5.52 -4.12 6.32
N GLN A 98 6.28 -3.13 6.82
CA GLN A 98 7.09 -3.29 8.00
C GLN A 98 6.25 -3.73 9.21
N HIS A 99 6.82 -4.55 10.08
CA HIS A 99 6.16 -5.04 11.30
C HIS A 99 4.80 -5.73 11.03
N THR A 100 4.72 -6.47 9.92
CA THR A 100 3.59 -7.37 9.61
C THR A 100 3.98 -8.83 9.85
N SER A 101 3.08 -9.77 9.56
CA SER A 101 3.28 -11.22 9.78
C SER A 101 3.68 -11.99 8.51
N LEU A 102 4.16 -11.29 7.48
CA LEU A 102 4.56 -11.89 6.20
C LEU A 102 5.74 -12.86 6.34
N THR A 103 5.58 -14.07 5.82
CA THR A 103 6.63 -15.10 5.79
C THR A 103 7.26 -15.31 4.41
N SER A 104 6.61 -14.85 3.35
CA SER A 104 7.03 -15.02 1.96
C SER A 104 6.60 -13.84 1.09
N MET A 105 7.25 -13.69 -0.06
CA MET A 105 6.93 -12.69 -1.08
C MET A 105 6.44 -13.38 -2.37
N PRO A 106 5.33 -12.93 -2.98
CA PRO A 106 4.83 -13.46 -4.24
C PRO A 106 5.69 -12.99 -5.43
N GLU A 107 5.61 -13.71 -6.57
CA GLU A 107 6.44 -13.45 -7.76
C GLU A 107 6.28 -12.03 -8.32
N TRP A 108 5.09 -11.43 -8.21
CA TRP A 108 4.87 -10.06 -8.71
C TRP A 108 5.76 -9.03 -8.02
N VAL A 109 6.32 -9.31 -6.83
CA VAL A 109 7.26 -8.39 -6.14
C VAL A 109 8.50 -8.13 -7.00
N LYS A 110 8.86 -9.05 -7.90
CA LYS A 110 9.99 -8.91 -8.82
C LYS A 110 9.70 -7.92 -9.95
N THR A 111 8.45 -7.77 -10.36
CA THR A 111 8.04 -7.10 -11.61
C THR A 111 7.10 -5.91 -11.41
N ASN A 112 6.15 -5.99 -10.49
CA ASN A 112 5.01 -5.08 -10.32
C ASN A 112 5.16 -4.15 -9.11
N THR A 113 6.41 -3.90 -8.70
CA THR A 113 6.76 -2.87 -7.72
C THR A 113 8.17 -2.33 -7.92
N LYS A 114 8.46 -1.15 -7.37
CA LYS A 114 9.84 -0.66 -7.29
C LYS A 114 10.49 -1.08 -5.98
N VAL A 115 9.76 -1.02 -4.87
CA VAL A 115 10.29 -1.34 -3.54
C VAL A 115 9.19 -1.84 -2.59
N VAL A 116 9.56 -2.81 -1.76
CA VAL A 116 8.77 -3.31 -0.62
C VAL A 116 9.62 -3.17 0.64
N TRP A 117 9.20 -2.32 1.57
CA TRP A 117 9.82 -2.21 2.89
C TRP A 117 9.20 -3.26 3.80
N ALA A 118 10.00 -4.25 4.24
CA ALA A 118 9.53 -5.44 4.95
C ALA A 118 10.27 -5.70 6.27
N TYR A 119 11.02 -4.71 6.78
CA TYR A 119 11.68 -4.80 8.08
C TYR A 119 10.72 -5.21 9.19
N GLY A 120 11.20 -6.10 10.07
CA GLY A 120 10.40 -6.61 11.19
C GLY A 120 9.33 -7.64 10.82
N THR A 121 9.36 -8.18 9.59
CA THR A 121 8.53 -9.33 9.20
C THR A 121 9.27 -10.66 9.40
N PRO A 122 8.56 -11.79 9.60
CA PRO A 122 9.17 -13.12 9.59
C PRO A 122 9.98 -13.44 8.32
N PHE A 123 9.57 -12.92 7.15
CA PHE A 123 10.33 -13.06 5.90
C PHE A 123 11.76 -12.53 6.03
N CYS A 124 11.93 -11.37 6.66
CA CYS A 124 13.25 -10.76 6.87
C CYS A 124 14.07 -11.39 8.00
N ALA A 125 13.53 -12.36 8.75
CA ALA A 125 14.26 -13.06 9.80
C ALA A 125 15.22 -14.13 9.25
N ALA A 126 15.05 -14.53 7.98
CA ALA A 126 15.91 -15.47 7.29
C ALA A 126 16.74 -14.77 6.19
N PRO A 127 17.95 -15.28 5.86
CA PRO A 127 18.71 -14.78 4.73
C PRO A 127 17.94 -14.90 3.42
N MET A 128 17.93 -13.83 2.64
CA MET A 128 17.27 -13.81 1.32
C MET A 128 18.14 -14.52 0.29
N ALA A 129 17.64 -15.64 -0.25
CA ALA A 129 18.37 -16.43 -1.25
C ALA A 129 18.09 -15.97 -2.70
N ASP A 130 16.95 -15.31 -2.94
CA ASP A 130 16.57 -14.83 -4.27
C ASP A 130 17.14 -13.41 -4.52
N PRO A 131 18.10 -13.25 -5.45
CA PRO A 131 18.72 -11.95 -5.72
C PRO A 131 17.74 -10.93 -6.32
N THR A 132 16.72 -11.40 -7.06
CA THR A 132 15.72 -10.49 -7.65
C THR A 132 14.80 -9.89 -6.60
N LEU A 133 14.53 -10.65 -5.52
CA LEU A 133 13.85 -10.10 -4.36
C LEU A 133 14.75 -9.16 -3.57
N ALA A 134 16.06 -9.41 -3.50
CA ALA A 134 17.00 -8.57 -2.75
C ALA A 134 17.06 -7.13 -3.30
N ASP A 135 16.88 -6.94 -4.61
CA ASP A 135 16.82 -5.62 -5.23
C ASP A 135 15.50 -4.86 -4.97
N ARG A 136 14.46 -5.58 -4.54
CA ARG A 136 13.09 -5.05 -4.39
C ARG A 136 12.66 -4.96 -2.94
N VAL A 137 13.16 -5.84 -2.07
CA VAL A 137 12.66 -6.01 -0.70
C VAL A 137 13.71 -5.53 0.30
N MET A 138 13.37 -4.47 1.03
CA MET A 138 14.24 -3.85 2.01
C MET A 138 13.94 -4.42 3.41
N CYS A 139 14.89 -5.20 3.93
CA CYS A 139 14.83 -5.81 5.26
C CYS A 139 15.52 -4.98 6.35
N PHE A 140 15.62 -3.66 6.15
CA PHE A 140 16.09 -2.69 7.14
C PHE A 140 15.02 -1.60 7.33
N GLU A 141 15.04 -0.96 8.49
CA GLU A 141 14.06 0.08 8.81
C GLU A 141 14.09 1.18 7.73
N ARG A 142 12.90 1.52 7.21
CA ARG A 142 12.78 2.55 6.20
C ARG A 142 13.30 3.89 6.76
N PRO A 143 14.30 4.53 6.12
CA PRO A 143 14.84 5.78 6.62
C PRO A 143 13.80 6.90 6.62
N ALA A 144 13.77 7.68 7.71
CA ALA A 144 12.96 8.88 7.79
C ALA A 144 13.34 9.86 6.65
N GLY A 145 12.34 10.47 6.02
CA GLY A 145 12.55 11.41 4.92
C GLY A 145 12.84 10.77 3.55
N GLN A 146 12.89 9.43 3.44
CA GLN A 146 12.79 8.73 2.15
C GLN A 146 11.34 8.44 1.78
N ASP A 147 10.50 9.46 1.89
CA ASP A 147 9.23 9.45 1.22
C ASP A 147 9.47 9.55 -0.27
N LEU A 148 8.99 8.57 -1.05
CA LEU A 148 8.92 8.75 -2.49
C LEU A 148 8.12 10.04 -2.74
N THR A 149 8.82 11.08 -3.18
CA THR A 149 8.18 12.30 -3.66
C THR A 149 7.56 11.94 -5.00
N PHE A 150 6.26 11.70 -4.99
CA PHE A 150 5.50 11.51 -6.22
C PHE A 150 5.11 12.89 -6.76
N PRO A 151 5.61 13.30 -7.96
CA PRO A 151 5.29 14.62 -8.51
C PRO A 151 3.78 14.76 -8.74
N ILE A 152 3.17 15.82 -8.24
CA ILE A 152 1.72 16.05 -8.40
C ILE A 152 1.33 16.10 -9.88
N SER A 153 2.19 16.67 -10.75
CA SER A 153 1.96 16.69 -12.19
C SER A 153 1.85 15.29 -12.82
N LEU A 154 2.52 14.29 -12.23
CA LEU A 154 2.40 12.90 -12.67
C LEU A 154 1.10 12.26 -12.16
N LEU A 155 0.57 12.72 -11.02
CA LEU A 155 -0.73 12.28 -10.51
C LEU A 155 -1.85 12.69 -11.46
N ASP A 156 -1.85 13.94 -11.93
CA ASP A 156 -2.82 14.43 -12.90
C ASP A 156 -2.72 13.68 -14.25
N ALA A 157 -1.53 13.24 -14.64
CA ALA A 157 -1.33 12.44 -15.84
C ALA A 157 -1.82 10.98 -15.69
N LEU A 158 -1.69 10.39 -14.50
CA LEU A 158 -2.20 9.04 -14.21
C LEU A 158 -3.72 9.02 -14.03
N TYR A 159 -4.28 10.11 -13.49
CA TYR A 159 -5.70 10.24 -13.20
C TYR A 159 -6.26 11.50 -13.89
N PRO A 160 -6.32 11.50 -15.23
CA PRO A 160 -6.83 12.65 -15.96
C PRO A 160 -8.29 12.89 -15.59
N TYR A 161 -8.61 14.13 -15.25
CA TYR A 161 -9.97 14.54 -14.95
C TYR A 161 -10.83 14.36 -16.20
N GLN A 162 -11.89 13.55 -16.10
CA GLN A 162 -12.95 13.52 -17.09
C GLN A 162 -14.03 14.50 -16.62
N GLU A 163 -14.29 15.53 -17.42
CA GLU A 163 -15.39 16.48 -17.20
C GLU A 163 -16.77 15.82 -17.34
#